data_AF-A0A2N7W3T0-F1
#
_entry.id   AF-A0A2N7W3T0-F1
#
_cell.length_a   1.000
_cell.length_b   1.000
_cell.length_c   1.000
_cell.angle_alpha   90.00
_cell.angle_beta   90.00
_cell.angle_gamma   90.00
#
_symmetry.space_group_name_H-M   'P 1'
#
loop_
_entity.id
_entity.type
_entity.pdbx_description
1 polymer ?
#
loop_
_entity_poly.entity_id
_entity_poly.type
_entity_poly.pdbx_seq_one_letter_code
_entity_poly.pdbx_strand_id
1 'polypeptide(L)'
;MDDRTYGYVIGFLFRWDKNASPYIVDDEKKRQSVWLVKTKNGKTITLDDSDDTPSITIADENQNIITFDTKKNEISIVSQGNLTVTATETLTLKGKNVEVQAQEKVKLDASEIDLTAEMEEPPPPPATQPPKTPQPPKARQ
;
A
#
# COMPACT_ATOMS: atom_id res chain seq x y z
N MET A 1 -29.01 29.58 -39.05
CA MET A 1 -28.24 28.69 -39.95
C MET A 1 -27.46 27.75 -39.05
N ASP A 2 -27.86 26.49 -39.00
CA ASP A 2 -27.08 25.43 -38.34
C ASP A 2 -25.77 25.27 -39.11
N ASP A 3 -24.65 25.61 -38.48
CA ASP A 3 -23.33 25.38 -39.05
C ASP A 3 -22.98 23.89 -38.90
N ARG A 4 -23.16 23.14 -39.99
CA ARG A 4 -22.87 21.69 -40.07
C ARG A 4 -21.40 21.39 -40.32
N THR A 5 -20.51 22.39 -40.28
CA THR A 5 -19.10 22.25 -40.66
C THR A 5 -18.26 21.60 -39.55
N TYR A 6 -18.81 21.50 -38.32
CA TYR A 6 -18.14 20.89 -37.18
C TYR A 6 -18.98 19.75 -36.58
N GLY A 7 -18.45 18.54 -36.62
CA GLY A 7 -19.00 17.40 -35.87
C GLY A 7 -18.41 17.35 -34.46
N TYR A 8 -19.25 17.05 -33.47
CA TYR A 8 -18.83 16.81 -32.10
C TYR A 8 -19.04 15.34 -31.74
N VAL A 9 -18.04 14.74 -31.11
CA VAL A 9 -18.18 13.39 -30.52
C VAL A 9 -18.63 13.56 -29.07
N ILE A 10 -19.86 13.16 -28.77
CA ILE A 10 -20.47 13.28 -27.43
C ILE A 10 -20.17 12.04 -26.56
N GLY A 11 -19.63 10.97 -27.16
CA GLY A 11 -19.19 9.79 -26.42
C GLY A 11 -18.97 8.58 -27.30
N PHE A 12 -18.71 7.45 -26.64
CA PHE A 12 -18.51 6.14 -27.25
C PHE A 12 -19.66 5.22 -26.84
N LEU A 13 -20.28 4.56 -27.81
CA LEU A 13 -21.29 3.55 -27.54
C LEU A 13 -20.61 2.20 -27.35
N PHE A 14 -20.73 1.64 -26.16
CA PHE A 14 -20.33 0.26 -25.91
C PHE A 14 -21.43 -0.67 -26.37
N ARG A 15 -21.09 -1.70 -27.15
CA ARG A 15 -22.02 -2.78 -27.46
C ARG A 15 -22.16 -3.65 -26.21
N TRP A 16 -23.39 -3.76 -25.70
CA TRP A 16 -23.76 -4.65 -24.59
C TRP A 16 -23.69 -6.15 -24.97
N ASP A 17 -22.91 -6.54 -25.99
CA ASP A 17 -22.66 -7.96 -26.18
C ASP A 17 -21.82 -8.51 -25.01
N LYS A 18 -21.98 -9.79 -24.72
CA LYS A 18 -21.32 -10.47 -23.59
C LYS A 18 -19.79 -10.51 -23.70
N ASN A 19 -19.19 -9.93 -24.75
CA ASN A 19 -17.76 -9.98 -25.03
C ASN A 19 -17.08 -8.60 -25.12
N ALA A 20 -17.84 -7.50 -25.19
CA ALA A 20 -17.30 -6.17 -25.47
C ALA A 20 -17.60 -5.11 -24.39
N SER A 21 -18.35 -5.44 -23.34
CA SER A 21 -18.48 -4.53 -22.20
C SER A 21 -17.17 -4.53 -21.38
N PRO A 22 -16.54 -3.37 -21.12
CA PRO A 22 -15.39 -3.33 -20.21
C PRO A 22 -15.78 -3.71 -18.76
N TYR A 23 -17.08 -3.71 -18.45
CA TYR A 23 -17.68 -3.90 -17.12
C TYR A 23 -18.21 -5.32 -16.83
N ILE A 24 -17.65 -6.37 -17.45
CA ILE A 24 -18.13 -7.73 -17.16
C ILE A 24 -17.55 -8.19 -15.83
N VAL A 25 -18.30 -7.91 -14.78
CA VAL A 25 -18.20 -8.59 -13.49
C VAL A 25 -19.21 -9.73 -13.58
N ASP A 26 -18.72 -10.97 -13.61
CA ASP A 26 -19.56 -12.17 -13.80
C ASP A 26 -20.55 -12.38 -12.64
N ASP A 27 -20.31 -11.74 -11.48
CA ASP A 27 -21.19 -11.77 -10.32
C ASP A 27 -22.21 -10.61 -10.37
N GLU A 28 -23.47 -10.95 -10.64
CA GLU A 28 -24.59 -10.00 -10.73
C GLU A 28 -24.73 -9.08 -9.50
N LYS A 29 -24.35 -9.57 -8.31
CA LYS A 29 -24.42 -8.77 -7.06
C LYS A 29 -23.31 -7.72 -6.97
N LYS A 30 -22.18 -7.96 -7.64
CA LYS A 30 -21.02 -7.05 -7.63
C LYS A 30 -21.04 -6.03 -8.77
N ARG A 31 -21.94 -6.18 -9.76
CA ARG A 31 -22.02 -5.31 -10.95
C ARG A 31 -22.27 -3.83 -10.62
N GLN A 32 -22.86 -3.52 -9.47
CA GLN A 32 -23.08 -2.13 -9.03
C GLN A 32 -21.91 -1.55 -8.22
N SER A 33 -21.10 -2.42 -7.62
CA SER A 33 -19.99 -2.03 -6.74
C SER A 33 -18.63 -2.10 -7.42
N VAL A 34 -18.51 -2.78 -8.56
CA VAL A 34 -17.22 -3.00 -9.23
C VAL A 34 -17.19 -2.34 -10.60
N TRP A 35 -16.22 -1.45 -10.79
CA TRP A 35 -15.90 -0.82 -12.06
C TRP A 35 -14.62 -1.43 -12.62
N LEU A 36 -14.74 -2.08 -13.79
CA LEU A 36 -13.63 -2.72 -14.48
C LEU A 36 -13.40 -2.04 -15.83
N VAL A 37 -12.13 -1.82 -16.15
CA VAL A 37 -11.68 -1.47 -17.50
C VAL A 37 -10.72 -2.57 -17.95
N LYS A 38 -11.13 -3.36 -18.94
CA LYS A 38 -10.33 -4.46 -19.47
C LYS A 38 -9.97 -4.22 -20.93
N THR A 39 -8.70 -4.41 -21.26
CA THR A 39 -8.22 -4.39 -22.65
C THR A 39 -8.31 -5.78 -23.27
N LYS A 40 -8.31 -5.86 -24.61
CA LYS A 40 -8.31 -7.13 -25.36
C LYS A 40 -7.17 -8.07 -24.93
N ASN A 41 -6.02 -7.49 -24.59
CA ASN A 41 -4.81 -8.24 -24.24
C ASN A 41 -4.73 -8.60 -22.75
N GLY A 42 -5.76 -8.30 -21.96
CA GLY A 42 -5.87 -8.77 -20.57
C GLY A 42 -5.41 -7.79 -19.49
N LYS A 43 -4.92 -6.59 -19.84
CA LYS A 43 -4.68 -5.52 -18.85
C LYS A 43 -5.99 -5.06 -18.24
N THR A 44 -6.00 -4.83 -16.93
CA THR A 44 -7.18 -4.44 -16.16
C THR A 44 -6.90 -3.28 -15.20
N ILE A 45 -7.89 -2.42 -15.06
CA ILE A 45 -8.02 -1.48 -13.94
C ILE A 45 -9.36 -1.77 -13.27
N THR A 46 -9.34 -2.07 -11.98
CA THR A 46 -10.52 -2.47 -11.19
C THR A 46 -10.66 -1.52 -10.00
N LEU A 47 -11.86 -0.98 -9.83
CA LEU A 47 -12.28 -0.27 -8.62
C LEU A 47 -13.41 -1.09 -8.02
N ASP A 48 -13.15 -1.70 -6.87
CA ASP A 48 -14.11 -2.51 -6.12
C ASP A 48 -14.55 -1.72 -4.89
N ASP A 49 -15.82 -1.35 -4.84
CA ASP A 49 -16.49 -0.68 -3.72
C ASP A 49 -17.42 -1.64 -2.97
N SER A 50 -17.18 -2.96 -3.09
CA SER A 50 -17.94 -3.96 -2.33
C SER A 50 -17.53 -3.91 -0.86
N ASP A 51 -18.51 -4.00 0.05
CA ASP A 51 -18.26 -3.99 1.50
C ASP A 51 -17.27 -5.06 1.97
N ASP A 52 -17.23 -6.20 1.28
CA ASP A 52 -16.38 -7.34 1.65
C ASP A 52 -14.91 -7.13 1.26
N THR A 53 -14.64 -6.55 0.09
CA THR A 53 -13.32 -6.46 -0.56
C THR A 53 -13.05 -5.10 -1.23
N PRO A 54 -13.20 -3.97 -0.52
CA PRO A 54 -13.03 -2.66 -1.12
C PRO A 54 -11.56 -2.45 -1.52
N SER A 55 -11.29 -2.24 -2.81
CA SER A 55 -9.93 -2.14 -3.33
C SER A 55 -9.83 -1.41 -4.67
N ILE A 56 -8.63 -0.93 -4.99
CA ILE A 56 -8.27 -0.44 -6.33
C ILE A 56 -7.13 -1.30 -6.84
N THR A 57 -7.27 -1.90 -8.02
CA THR A 57 -6.26 -2.81 -8.59
C THR A 57 -5.92 -2.42 -10.02
N ILE A 58 -4.63 -2.35 -10.34
CA ILE A 58 -4.11 -2.22 -11.70
C ILE A 58 -3.28 -3.47 -11.97
N ALA A 59 -3.59 -4.20 -13.03
CA ALA A 59 -2.87 -5.42 -13.40
C ALA A 59 -2.62 -5.49 -14.90
N ASP A 60 -1.48 -6.05 -15.28
CA ASP A 60 -1.18 -6.42 -16.67
C ASP A 60 -1.30 -7.93 -16.90
N GLU A 61 -1.17 -8.35 -18.16
CA GLU A 61 -1.19 -9.76 -18.57
C GLU A 61 -0.03 -10.60 -18.00
N ASN A 62 1.03 -9.95 -17.51
CA ASN A 62 2.22 -10.61 -16.97
C ASN A 62 2.22 -10.64 -15.44
N GLN A 63 1.09 -10.33 -14.80
CA GLN A 63 0.92 -10.33 -13.34
C GLN A 63 1.79 -9.28 -12.62
N ASN A 64 2.11 -8.16 -13.28
CA ASN A 64 2.54 -6.95 -12.59
C ASN A 64 1.31 -6.26 -12.01
N ILE A 65 1.25 -6.12 -10.68
CA ILE A 65 0.04 -5.72 -9.97
C ILE A 65 0.34 -4.58 -9.00
N ILE A 66 -0.51 -3.56 -9.01
CA ILE A 66 -0.57 -2.51 -7.98
C ILE A 66 -1.95 -2.61 -7.35
N THR A 67 -2.00 -2.79 -6.03
CA THR A 67 -3.24 -2.94 -5.27
C THR A 67 -3.28 -1.98 -4.10
N PHE A 68 -4.40 -1.28 -3.95
CA PHE A 68 -4.78 -0.52 -2.77
C PHE A 68 -5.89 -1.30 -2.07
N ASP A 69 -5.59 -1.91 -0.93
CA ASP A 69 -6.57 -2.63 -0.10
C ASP A 69 -7.10 -1.67 0.97
N THR A 70 -8.32 -1.17 0.75
CA THR A 70 -8.95 -0.18 1.65
C THR A 70 -9.32 -0.81 2.99
N LYS A 71 -9.64 -2.11 3.02
CA LYS A 71 -10.03 -2.80 4.25
C LYS A 71 -8.87 -2.96 5.21
N LYS A 72 -7.68 -3.24 4.67
CA LYS A 72 -6.43 -3.38 5.44
C LYS A 72 -5.65 -2.07 5.58
N ASN A 73 -6.01 -1.04 4.81
CA ASN A 73 -5.21 0.18 4.63
C ASN A 73 -3.78 -0.15 4.13
N GLU A 74 -3.69 -1.04 3.15
CA GLU A 74 -2.42 -1.56 2.62
C GLU A 74 -2.26 -1.20 1.14
N ILE A 75 -1.02 -0.87 0.75
CA ILE A 75 -0.66 -0.70 -0.67
C ILE A 75 0.39 -1.75 -0.99
N SER A 76 0.15 -2.52 -2.05
CA SER A 76 1.05 -3.55 -2.55
C SER A 76 1.45 -3.27 -3.99
N ILE A 77 2.74 -3.39 -4.28
CA ILE A 77 3.30 -3.29 -5.63
C ILE A 77 4.11 -4.57 -5.87
N VAL A 78 3.67 -5.37 -6.82
CA VAL A 78 4.29 -6.65 -7.17
C VAL A 78 4.68 -6.63 -8.64
N SER A 79 5.92 -7.01 -8.92
CA SER A 79 6.41 -7.22 -10.28
C SER A 79 7.05 -8.59 -10.40
N GLN A 80 6.75 -9.29 -11.49
CA GLN A 80 7.36 -10.59 -11.81
C GLN A 80 8.75 -10.44 -12.43
N GLY A 81 9.12 -9.24 -12.85
CA GLY A 81 10.42 -8.91 -13.44
C GLY A 81 11.16 -7.86 -12.62
N ASN A 82 11.71 -6.87 -13.31
CA ASN A 82 12.43 -5.77 -12.67
C ASN A 82 11.47 -4.67 -12.22
N LEU A 83 11.56 -4.26 -10.97
CA LEU A 83 10.95 -3.04 -10.45
C LEU A 83 12.01 -1.94 -10.35
N THR A 84 11.76 -0.78 -10.95
CA THR A 84 12.65 0.39 -10.86
C THR A 84 11.86 1.60 -10.37
N VAL A 85 12.34 2.24 -9.32
CA VAL A 85 11.79 3.49 -8.77
C VAL A 85 12.86 4.56 -8.90
N THR A 86 12.55 5.65 -9.59
CA THR A 86 13.51 6.74 -9.85
C THR A 86 12.91 8.06 -9.39
N ALA A 87 13.71 8.84 -8.66
CA ALA A 87 13.42 10.21 -8.29
C ALA A 87 14.59 11.08 -8.73
N THR A 88 14.30 12.28 -9.24
CA THR A 88 15.34 13.20 -9.74
C THR A 88 16.10 13.91 -8.63
N GLU A 89 15.43 14.13 -7.49
CA GLU A 89 16.01 14.80 -6.33
C GLU A 89 16.11 13.81 -5.17
N THR A 90 15.02 13.60 -4.44
CA THR A 90 15.02 12.82 -3.19
C THR A 90 13.94 11.75 -3.21
N LEU A 91 14.31 10.51 -2.87
CA LEU A 91 13.37 9.43 -2.52
C LEU A 91 13.36 9.27 -1.00
N THR A 92 12.20 9.46 -0.36
CA THR A 92 12.06 9.34 1.10
C THR A 92 11.15 8.16 1.45
N LEU A 93 11.64 7.24 2.28
CA LEU A 93 10.87 6.12 2.83
C LEU A 93 10.76 6.30 4.34
N LYS A 94 9.53 6.36 4.87
CA LYS A 94 9.25 6.53 6.29
C LYS A 94 8.22 5.50 6.74
N GLY A 95 8.48 4.89 7.88
CA GLY A 95 7.58 3.93 8.51
C GLY A 95 8.05 3.65 9.92
N LYS A 96 7.19 3.03 10.74
CA LYS A 96 7.61 2.55 12.06
C LYS A 96 8.74 1.52 11.94
N ASN A 97 8.63 0.64 10.93
CA ASN A 97 9.63 -0.33 10.55
C ASN A 97 9.85 -0.23 9.04
N VAL A 98 11.10 -0.38 8.59
CA VAL A 98 11.47 -0.50 7.17
C VAL A 98 12.33 -1.75 7.02
N GLU A 99 11.87 -2.71 6.23
CA GLU A 99 12.58 -3.97 5.98
C GLU A 99 13.04 -4.02 4.53
N VAL A 100 14.34 -4.28 4.33
CA VAL A 100 14.94 -4.47 3.01
C VAL A 100 15.56 -5.86 2.98
N GLN A 101 15.03 -6.73 2.11
CA GLN A 101 15.46 -8.11 1.99
C GLN A 101 15.84 -8.41 0.54
N ALA A 102 16.99 -9.06 0.33
CA ALA A 102 17.42 -9.56 -0.96
C ALA A 102 17.99 -10.97 -0.80
N GLN A 103 17.68 -11.86 -1.74
CA GLN A 103 18.19 -13.25 -1.70
C GLN A 103 19.66 -13.34 -2.13
N GLU A 104 20.08 -12.49 -3.08
CA GLU A 104 21.43 -12.54 -3.63
C GLU A 104 22.30 -11.37 -3.16
N LYS A 105 21.90 -10.12 -3.44
CA LYS A 105 22.73 -8.95 -3.19
C LYS A 105 21.92 -7.68 -2.96
N VAL A 106 22.36 -6.88 -1.98
CA VAL A 106 22.01 -5.46 -1.86
C VAL A 106 23.23 -4.64 -2.24
N LYS A 107 23.07 -3.67 -3.15
CA LYS A 107 24.13 -2.72 -3.54
C LYS A 107 23.65 -1.31 -3.22
N LEU A 108 24.45 -0.55 -2.48
CA LEU A 108 24.21 0.87 -2.21
C LEU A 108 25.39 1.66 -2.78
N ASP A 109 25.11 2.50 -3.77
CA ASP A 109 26.08 3.43 -4.36
C ASP A 109 25.69 4.85 -3.95
N ALA A 110 26.45 5.44 -3.05
CA ALA A 110 26.24 6.81 -2.58
C ALA A 110 27.59 7.46 -2.27
N SER A 111 27.67 8.80 -2.38
CA SER A 111 28.85 9.55 -1.97
C SER A 111 29.06 9.52 -0.46
N GLU A 112 27.96 9.47 0.31
CA GLU A 112 27.94 9.42 1.77
C GLU A 112 26.76 8.57 2.23
N ILE A 113 26.96 7.78 3.29
CA ILE A 113 25.93 6.98 3.94
C ILE A 113 25.96 7.31 5.44
N ASP A 114 24.87 7.86 5.96
CA ASP A 114 24.68 8.15 7.38
C ASP A 114 23.72 7.11 7.99
N LEU A 115 24.11 6.53 9.13
CA LEU A 115 23.36 5.52 9.86
C LEU A 115 23.31 5.91 11.32
N THR A 116 22.14 6.39 11.76
CA THR A 116 21.89 6.74 13.16
C THR A 116 20.92 5.73 13.76
N ALA A 117 21.27 5.18 14.92
CA ALA A 117 20.39 4.34 15.72
C ALA A 117 20.30 4.90 17.14
N GLU A 118 19.10 5.24 17.59
CA GLU A 118 18.84 5.58 18.98
C GLU A 118 18.53 4.30 19.75
N MET A 119 19.40 3.91 20.69
CA MET A 119 19.10 2.84 21.64
C MET A 119 18.32 3.44 22.81
N GLU A 120 17.11 2.96 23.06
CA GLU A 120 16.36 3.30 24.28
C GLU A 120 17.14 2.76 25.49
N GLU A 121 17.55 3.66 26.39
CA GLU A 121 18.35 3.30 27.56
C GLU A 121 17.53 2.38 28.48
N PRO A 122 18.09 1.26 28.99
CA PRO A 122 17.35 0.37 29.86
C PRO A 122 16.85 1.13 31.09
N PRO A 123 15.62 0.85 31.58
CA PRO A 123 15.06 1.57 32.71
C PRO A 123 16.02 1.47 33.91
N PRO A 124 16.24 2.58 34.65
CA PRO A 124 17.15 2.59 35.77
C PRO A 124 16.77 1.49 36.77
N PRO A 125 17.75 0.75 37.33
CA PRO A 125 17.46 -0.32 38.27
C PRO A 125 16.62 0.25 39.43
N PRO A 126 15.62 -0.52 39.91
CA PRO A 126 14.77 -0.07 41.01
C PRO A 126 15.66 0.33 42.18
N ALA A 127 15.48 1.57 42.66
CA ALA A 127 16.25 2.10 43.78
C ALA A 127 16.21 1.09 44.93
N THR A 128 17.37 0.60 45.35
CA THR A 128 17.52 -0.22 46.55
C THR A 128 16.89 0.57 47.69
N GLN A 129 15.75 0.10 48.22
CA GLN A 129 15.11 0.75 49.35
C GLN A 129 16.17 0.87 50.46
N PRO A 130 16.38 2.06 51.05
CA PRO A 130 17.30 2.19 52.16
C PRO A 130 16.91 1.20 53.24
N PRO A 131 17.88 0.56 53.93
CA PRO A 131 17.59 -0.39 54.98
C PRO A 131 16.62 0.25 55.96
N LYS A 132 15.49 -0.41 56.22
CA LYS A 132 14.53 0.04 57.24
C LYS A 132 15.32 0.29 58.52
N THR A 133 15.41 1.54 58.95
CA THR A 133 16.01 1.89 60.24
C THR A 133 15.37 0.99 61.30
N PRO A 134 16.15 0.27 62.11
CA PRO A 134 15.59 -0.53 63.20
C PRO A 134 14.72 0.39 64.06
N GLN A 135 13.42 0.09 64.17
CA GLN A 135 12.58 0.78 65.14
C GLN A 135 13.14 0.49 66.54
N PRO A 136 13.40 1.50 67.37
CA PRO A 136 13.83 1.27 68.73
C PRO A 136 12.76 0.45 69.47
N PRO A 137 13.16 -0.50 70.33
CA PRO A 137 12.21 -1.33 71.06
C PRO A 137 11.26 -0.45 71.87
N LYS A 138 9.95 -0.66 71.69
CA LYS A 138 8.93 -0.01 72.53
C LYS A 138 9.24 -0.37 73.99
N ALA A 139 9.56 0.64 74.79
CA ALA A 139 9.67 0.49 76.23
C ALA A 139 8.33 -0.04 76.76
N ARG A 140 8.39 -1.20 77.42
CA ARG A 140 7.25 -1.83 78.09
C ARG A 140 6.95 -0.97 79.33
N GLN A 141 5.80 -0.28 79.33
CA GLN A 141 5.14 0.16 80.56
C GLN A 141 4.14 -0.92 80.97
#